data_AF-A0A660QW02-F1
#
_entry.id   AF-A0A660QW02-F1
#
_cell.length_a   1.000
_cell.length_b   1.000
_cell.length_c   1.000
_cell.angle_alpha   90.00
_cell.angle_beta   90.00
_cell.angle_gamma   90.00
#
_symmetry.space_group_name_H-M   'P 1'
#
loop_
_entity.id
_entity.type
_entity.pdbx_description
1 polymer ?
#
loop_
_entity_poly.entity_id
_entity_poly.type
_entity_poly.pdbx_seq_one_letter_code
_entity_poly.pdbx_strand_id
1 'polypeptide(L)'
;MHPASEQKSTRELPFRSWQFQNDNLNIEELITAAPDFGVNNIQLSHDQVMFAHKLLSHPDKIKRFNTYIELAHSKSMTVHVWTHEFAGIPPEVTREKNWFDKPAVWDLLDKRYTKLFEVMPDLDGVVLTFHETEIKVFDVKSKLPLAERVAKLINHLHAVCKKSEKTLVVRTFAYEPKEVEGIAKAFAMIDPDIVLMSKCVPHDWEIFYPHNLSIGRYSDRKHIIEFDPGAEFYGKGHVPYLYPEYLHFRLQYARARNTYGYVARVERQGDNPPAVPGIGKNSGLNEINLYAMKRFSEDPSVTPDQVWKEYMGKRVGSGPHVEPLIEAMKLTDDVLNRCYFMLGCWYNNHSKLPGKGYADSHIQYMRKWNAAYDPVCARLKNPDARTVVEVFRESAESVTLAQRALGKLNEARKAGLPDKHFKVYEEQLTKLLATAKTWEQHRNAYILEKSGISKPSGKRPFPVGGPPRIAHDAQHSE
;
A
#
# COMPACT_ATOMS: atom_id res chain seq x y z
N MET A 1 4.83 -1.21 -32.57
CA MET A 1 4.96 -0.13 -31.57
C MET A 1 6.44 0.07 -31.31
N HIS A 2 6.97 1.26 -31.58
CA HIS A 2 8.38 1.57 -31.31
C HIS A 2 8.68 1.46 -29.81
N PRO A 3 9.87 0.96 -29.41
CA PRO A 3 10.31 1.08 -28.04
C PRO A 3 10.45 2.57 -27.73
N ALA A 4 9.66 3.07 -26.78
CA ALA A 4 9.87 4.41 -26.24
C ALA A 4 11.29 4.45 -25.69
N SER A 5 12.12 5.35 -26.23
CA SER A 5 13.46 5.61 -25.73
C SER A 5 13.41 5.84 -24.22
N GLU A 6 14.13 5.02 -23.44
CA GLU A 6 14.28 5.14 -21.99
C GLU A 6 15.03 6.42 -21.61
N GLN A 7 14.39 7.58 -21.70
CA GLN A 7 14.85 8.75 -20.96
C GLN A 7 14.35 8.61 -19.53
N LYS A 8 15.18 8.06 -18.65
CA LYS A 8 14.97 8.14 -17.19
C LYS A 8 14.85 9.62 -16.81
N SER A 9 13.65 10.04 -16.40
CA SER A 9 13.43 11.39 -15.87
C SER A 9 14.33 11.59 -14.65
N THR A 10 15.31 12.50 -14.77
CA THR A 10 16.24 12.91 -13.71
C THR A 10 15.64 13.94 -12.76
N ARG A 11 14.36 14.30 -12.96
CA ARG A 11 13.70 15.36 -12.21
C ARG A 11 12.91 14.79 -11.03
N GLU A 12 12.78 15.62 -10.01
CA GLU A 12 11.87 15.35 -8.89
C GLU A 12 10.44 15.11 -9.41
N LEU A 13 9.73 14.17 -8.80
CA LEU A 13 8.35 13.85 -9.20
C LEU A 13 7.40 15.01 -8.88
N PRO A 14 6.65 15.57 -9.85
CA PRO A 14 5.81 16.76 -9.62
C PRO A 14 4.68 16.59 -8.60
N PHE A 15 4.16 15.38 -8.39
CA PHE A 15 3.06 15.11 -7.45
C PHE A 15 3.52 14.15 -6.36
N ARG A 16 3.52 14.62 -5.11
CA ARG A 16 4.02 13.88 -3.95
C ARG A 16 3.00 14.04 -2.85
N SER A 17 2.27 12.96 -2.60
CA SER A 17 1.11 13.00 -1.72
C SER A 17 1.29 12.12 -0.49
N TRP A 18 0.78 12.60 0.64
CA TRP A 18 0.55 11.79 1.82
C TRP A 18 -0.93 11.49 1.98
N GLN A 19 -1.25 10.24 2.26
CA GLN A 19 -2.61 9.80 2.55
C GLN A 19 -2.78 9.55 4.05
N PHE A 20 -3.82 10.18 4.61
CA PHE A 20 -4.26 10.01 5.98
C PHE A 20 -5.58 9.22 6.01
N GLN A 21 -5.64 8.24 6.89
CA GLN A 21 -6.70 7.25 7.08
C GLN A 21 -7.42 7.41 8.42
N ASN A 22 -6.70 7.77 9.50
CA ASN A 22 -7.17 7.64 10.87
C ASN A 22 -7.64 8.96 11.49
N ASP A 23 -8.82 8.97 12.09
CA ASP A 23 -9.43 10.12 12.77
C ASP A 23 -8.76 10.49 14.12
N ASN A 24 -8.02 9.58 14.73
CA ASN A 24 -7.44 9.76 16.07
C ASN A 24 -6.04 10.39 16.06
N LEU A 25 -5.48 10.68 14.90
CA LEU A 25 -4.17 11.29 14.77
C LEU A 25 -4.25 12.81 14.77
N ASN A 26 -3.16 13.44 15.21
CA ASN A 26 -2.97 14.87 15.05
C ASN A 26 -2.63 15.19 13.58
N ILE A 27 -3.66 15.33 12.75
CA ILE A 27 -3.51 15.57 11.31
C ILE A 27 -2.83 16.93 11.05
N GLU A 28 -3.06 17.94 11.88
CA GLU A 28 -2.43 19.26 11.73
C GLU A 28 -0.90 19.21 11.90
N GLU A 29 -0.42 18.38 12.82
CA GLU A 29 1.01 18.12 13.01
C GLU A 29 1.61 17.42 11.78
N LEU A 30 0.89 16.45 11.20
CA LEU A 30 1.30 15.75 9.97
C LEU A 30 1.32 16.68 8.76
N ILE A 31 0.29 17.53 8.58
CA ILE A 31 0.25 18.56 7.53
C ILE A 31 1.41 19.55 7.71
N THR A 32 1.75 19.88 8.96
CA THR A 32 2.85 20.79 9.27
C THR A 32 4.21 20.23 8.88
N ALA A 33 4.43 18.94 9.08
CA ALA A 33 5.68 18.26 8.73
C ALA A 33 5.79 17.85 7.26
N ALA A 34 4.68 17.75 6.54
CA ALA A 34 4.64 17.26 5.16
C ALA A 34 5.61 18.01 4.20
N PRO A 35 5.76 19.35 4.26
CA PRO A 35 6.73 20.08 3.42
C PRO A 35 8.19 19.65 3.61
N ASP A 36 8.58 19.20 4.81
CA ASP A 36 9.95 18.70 5.07
C ASP A 36 10.25 17.39 4.32
N PHE A 37 9.21 16.73 3.80
CA PHE A 37 9.27 15.55 2.96
C PHE A 37 8.99 15.85 1.48
N GLY A 38 8.95 17.13 1.11
CA GLY A 38 8.65 17.58 -0.26
C GLY A 38 7.19 17.37 -0.67
N VAL A 39 6.30 17.00 0.26
CA VAL A 39 4.90 16.71 -0.02
C VAL A 39 4.19 17.99 -0.45
N ASN A 40 3.38 17.89 -1.50
CA ASN A 40 2.60 19.00 -2.04
C ASN A 40 1.09 18.68 -2.20
N ASN A 41 0.68 17.51 -1.71
CA ASN A 41 -0.70 17.08 -1.72
C ASN A 41 -1.02 16.21 -0.50
N ILE A 42 -2.24 16.30 0.01
CA ILE A 42 -2.77 15.45 1.07
C ILE A 42 -4.05 14.76 0.59
N GLN A 43 -4.21 13.48 0.92
CA GLN A 43 -5.46 12.75 0.71
C GLN A 43 -6.06 12.29 2.03
N LEU A 44 -7.32 12.66 2.29
CA LEU A 44 -8.10 12.15 3.42
C LEU A 44 -8.93 10.96 2.95
N SER A 45 -8.89 9.86 3.72
CA SER A 45 -9.47 8.58 3.32
C SER A 45 -9.92 7.73 4.53
N HIS A 46 -10.55 6.57 4.32
CA HIS A 46 -10.82 5.58 5.37
C HIS A 46 -11.64 6.14 6.54
N ASP A 47 -11.14 6.09 7.78
CA ASP A 47 -11.86 6.64 8.95
C ASP A 47 -12.13 8.13 8.76
N GLN A 48 -11.18 8.87 8.16
CA GLN A 48 -11.39 10.27 7.79
C GLN A 48 -12.57 10.41 6.82
N VAL A 49 -12.55 9.71 5.68
CA VAL A 49 -13.69 9.76 4.73
C VAL A 49 -13.58 8.65 3.69
N MET A 50 -14.68 7.94 3.45
CA MET A 50 -14.81 7.02 2.31
C MET A 50 -16.00 7.36 1.42
N PHE A 51 -16.95 8.17 1.92
CA PHE A 51 -18.23 8.38 1.28
C PHE A 51 -18.66 9.83 1.43
N ALA A 52 -18.80 10.54 0.31
CA ALA A 52 -19.26 11.94 0.33
C ALA A 52 -20.61 12.09 1.06
N HIS A 53 -21.56 11.19 0.84
CA HIS A 53 -22.87 11.26 1.50
C HIS A 53 -22.80 11.13 3.03
N LYS A 54 -21.88 10.31 3.57
CA LYS A 54 -21.69 10.21 5.02
C LYS A 54 -21.04 11.46 5.57
N LEU A 55 -20.05 12.01 4.88
CA LEU A 55 -19.37 13.25 5.29
C LEU A 55 -20.37 14.42 5.39
N LEU A 56 -21.31 14.54 4.44
CA LEU A 56 -22.35 15.57 4.45
C LEU A 56 -23.26 15.54 5.69
N SER A 57 -23.33 14.41 6.40
CA SER A 57 -24.07 14.28 7.66
C SER A 57 -23.24 14.61 8.91
N HIS A 58 -21.98 15.02 8.77
CA HIS A 58 -21.05 15.27 9.88
C HIS A 58 -20.46 16.69 9.81
N PRO A 59 -21.22 17.74 10.20
CA PRO A 59 -20.78 19.13 10.10
C PRO A 59 -19.49 19.43 10.88
N ASP A 60 -19.27 18.79 12.03
CA ASP A 60 -18.03 18.96 12.81
C ASP A 60 -16.80 18.44 12.05
N LYS A 61 -16.97 17.35 11.29
CA LYS A 61 -15.91 16.79 10.46
C LYS A 61 -15.61 17.69 9.27
N ILE A 62 -16.63 18.25 8.64
CA ILE A 62 -16.50 19.25 7.57
C ILE A 62 -15.74 20.48 8.09
N LYS A 63 -16.11 21.01 9.26
CA LYS A 63 -15.41 22.15 9.87
C LYS A 63 -13.93 21.84 10.08
N ARG A 64 -13.63 20.65 10.62
CA ARG A 64 -12.25 20.19 10.82
C ARG A 64 -11.49 20.04 9.50
N PHE A 65 -12.13 19.52 8.44
CA PHE A 65 -11.51 19.39 7.13
C PHE A 65 -11.23 20.75 6.48
N ASN A 66 -12.10 21.74 6.65
CA ASN A 66 -11.83 23.10 6.20
C ASN A 66 -10.60 23.69 6.90
N THR A 67 -10.40 23.43 8.20
CA THR A 67 -9.15 23.79 8.90
C THR A 67 -7.93 23.07 8.32
N TYR A 68 -8.05 21.80 7.97
CA TYR A 68 -6.96 21.05 7.32
C TYR A 68 -6.62 21.61 5.92
N ILE A 69 -7.65 21.99 5.15
CA ILE A 69 -7.51 22.60 3.83
C ILE A 69 -6.78 23.95 3.96
N GLU A 70 -7.25 24.83 4.84
CA GLU A 70 -6.61 26.13 5.09
C GLU A 70 -5.13 25.97 5.50
N LEU A 71 -4.85 25.06 6.44
CA LEU A 71 -3.48 24.78 6.87
C LEU A 71 -2.60 24.23 5.73
N ALA A 72 -3.12 23.31 4.92
CA ALA A 72 -2.39 22.76 3.79
C ALA A 72 -2.13 23.81 2.70
N HIS A 73 -3.12 24.65 2.39
CA HIS A 73 -3.00 25.76 1.44
C HIS A 73 -1.98 26.80 1.90
N SER A 74 -1.92 27.12 3.20
CA SER A 74 -0.89 28.01 3.78
C SER A 74 0.55 27.48 3.56
N LYS A 75 0.69 26.18 3.26
CA LYS A 75 1.93 25.47 2.96
C LYS A 75 2.09 25.15 1.47
N SER A 76 1.28 25.77 0.60
CA SER A 76 1.26 25.52 -0.84
C SER A 76 0.99 24.06 -1.23
N MET A 77 0.18 23.36 -0.43
CA MET A 77 -0.26 21.99 -0.70
C MET A 77 -1.73 21.97 -1.11
N THR A 78 -2.12 20.93 -1.85
CA THR A 78 -3.52 20.67 -2.22
C THR A 78 -4.12 19.56 -1.36
N VAL A 79 -5.45 19.51 -1.22
CA VAL A 79 -6.17 18.51 -0.42
C VAL A 79 -7.28 17.84 -1.23
N HIS A 80 -7.30 16.50 -1.20
CA HIS A 80 -8.36 15.69 -1.78
C HIS A 80 -9.02 14.80 -0.73
N VAL A 81 -10.30 14.50 -0.93
CA VAL A 81 -11.05 13.55 -0.09
C VAL A 81 -11.47 12.34 -0.92
N TRP A 82 -11.43 11.15 -0.32
CA TRP A 82 -11.91 9.94 -0.96
C TRP A 82 -13.43 9.86 -1.06
N THR A 83 -13.92 9.18 -2.09
CA THR A 83 -15.34 8.87 -2.26
C THR A 83 -15.55 7.56 -2.99
N HIS A 84 -16.58 6.84 -2.56
CA HIS A 84 -16.97 5.51 -3.02
C HIS A 84 -18.41 5.58 -3.49
N GLU A 85 -18.61 5.43 -4.80
CA GLU A 85 -19.91 5.75 -5.38
C GLU A 85 -20.95 4.64 -5.36
N PHE A 86 -22.18 5.09 -5.53
CA PHE A 86 -23.44 4.38 -5.36
C PHE A 86 -23.77 3.96 -3.92
N ALA A 87 -22.87 4.13 -2.95
CA ALA A 87 -23.24 4.04 -1.55
C ALA A 87 -24.23 5.14 -1.16
N GLY A 88 -25.19 4.80 -0.29
CA GLY A 88 -26.22 5.73 0.17
C GLY A 88 -27.21 6.19 -0.92
N ILE A 89 -27.33 5.46 -2.03
CA ILE A 89 -28.45 5.67 -2.97
C ILE A 89 -29.71 5.07 -2.34
N PRO A 90 -30.85 5.80 -2.34
CA PRO A 90 -32.05 5.31 -1.68
C PRO A 90 -32.54 3.96 -2.23
N PRO A 91 -33.01 3.03 -1.39
CA PRO A 91 -33.48 1.71 -1.82
C PRO A 91 -34.59 1.77 -2.86
N GLU A 92 -35.48 2.77 -2.80
CA GLU A 92 -36.53 3.00 -3.78
C GLU A 92 -35.97 3.20 -5.20
N VAL A 93 -34.83 3.89 -5.33
CA VAL A 93 -34.16 4.08 -6.63
C VAL A 93 -33.51 2.77 -7.07
N THR A 94 -32.78 2.09 -6.18
CA THR A 94 -32.02 0.88 -6.54
C THR A 94 -32.89 -0.36 -6.80
N ARG A 95 -34.14 -0.38 -6.29
CA ARG A 95 -35.14 -1.42 -6.59
C ARG A 95 -35.69 -1.32 -8.01
N GLU A 96 -35.58 -0.16 -8.65
CA GLU A 96 -36.04 0.00 -10.02
C GLU A 96 -35.17 -0.80 -11.00
N LYS A 97 -35.81 -1.48 -11.96
CA LYS A 97 -35.09 -2.22 -13.00
C LYS A 97 -34.21 -1.26 -13.81
N ASN A 98 -32.94 -1.62 -13.96
CA ASN A 98 -31.91 -0.82 -14.66
C ASN A 98 -31.82 0.62 -14.12
N TRP A 99 -31.93 0.82 -12.80
CA TRP A 99 -31.88 2.15 -12.16
C TRP A 99 -30.67 2.99 -12.57
N PHE A 100 -29.54 2.35 -12.86
CA PHE A 100 -28.33 3.03 -13.34
C PHE A 100 -28.52 3.74 -14.68
N ASP A 101 -29.43 3.26 -15.52
CA ASP A 101 -29.75 3.87 -16.80
C ASP A 101 -30.71 5.05 -16.65
N LYS A 102 -31.26 5.28 -15.45
CA LYS A 102 -32.28 6.31 -15.19
C LYS A 102 -31.66 7.63 -14.74
N PRO A 103 -32.21 8.79 -15.15
CA PRO A 103 -31.69 10.11 -14.74
C PRO A 103 -31.63 10.31 -13.22
N ALA A 104 -32.62 9.77 -12.48
CA ALA A 104 -32.78 10.01 -11.05
C ALA A 104 -31.51 9.70 -10.22
N VAL A 105 -30.76 8.64 -10.53
CA VAL A 105 -29.52 8.34 -9.78
C VAL A 105 -28.40 9.33 -10.09
N TRP A 106 -28.33 9.83 -11.32
CA TRP A 106 -27.33 10.81 -11.74
C TRP A 106 -27.64 12.18 -11.14
N ASP A 107 -28.93 12.56 -11.07
CA ASP A 107 -29.34 13.79 -10.37
C ASP A 107 -29.00 13.75 -8.86
N LEU A 108 -29.06 12.57 -8.24
CA LEU A 108 -28.65 12.39 -6.83
C LEU A 108 -27.14 12.54 -6.65
N LEU A 109 -26.34 12.02 -7.58
CA LEU A 109 -24.89 12.20 -7.57
C LEU A 109 -24.53 13.67 -7.78
N ASP A 110 -25.09 14.32 -8.81
CA ASP A 110 -24.87 15.75 -9.08
C ASP A 110 -25.14 16.62 -7.85
N LYS A 111 -26.32 16.45 -7.22
CA LYS A 111 -26.69 17.16 -5.99
C LYS A 111 -25.74 16.89 -4.83
N ARG A 112 -25.31 15.63 -4.66
CA ARG A 112 -24.39 15.22 -3.59
C ARG A 112 -23.06 15.96 -3.69
N TYR A 113 -22.46 15.99 -4.88
CA TYR A 113 -21.15 16.61 -5.07
C TYR A 113 -21.22 18.12 -5.16
N THR A 114 -22.27 18.67 -5.76
CA THR A 114 -22.56 20.10 -5.67
C THR A 114 -22.63 20.52 -4.20
N LYS A 115 -23.36 19.77 -3.37
CA LYS A 115 -23.46 20.07 -1.94
C LYS A 115 -22.13 19.92 -1.21
N LEU A 116 -21.32 18.92 -1.56
CA LEU A 116 -19.99 18.71 -0.99
C LEU A 116 -19.09 19.92 -1.23
N PHE A 117 -19.06 20.43 -2.47
CA PHE A 117 -18.24 21.57 -2.84
C PHE A 117 -18.80 22.90 -2.31
N GLU A 118 -20.10 23.02 -2.07
CA GLU A 118 -20.67 24.17 -1.35
C GLU A 118 -20.19 24.27 0.10
N VAL A 119 -20.10 23.12 0.81
CA VAL A 119 -19.74 23.11 2.25
C VAL A 119 -18.23 23.06 2.49
N MET A 120 -17.44 22.69 1.49
CA MET A 120 -15.98 22.73 1.48
C MET A 120 -15.49 23.44 0.21
N PRO A 121 -15.69 24.76 0.10
CA PRO A 121 -15.44 25.52 -1.13
C PRO A 121 -13.97 25.52 -1.54
N ASP A 122 -13.03 25.38 -0.61
CA ASP A 122 -11.58 25.40 -0.90
C ASP A 122 -10.98 24.00 -1.11
N LEU A 123 -11.78 22.93 -0.99
CA LEU A 123 -11.31 21.58 -1.31
C LEU A 123 -10.80 21.51 -2.76
N ASP A 124 -9.64 20.90 -3.03
CA ASP A 124 -9.05 20.87 -4.37
C ASP A 124 -9.65 19.78 -5.29
N GLY A 125 -10.25 18.75 -4.69
CA GLY A 125 -10.85 17.67 -5.46
C GLY A 125 -11.25 16.43 -4.68
N VAL A 126 -11.62 15.40 -5.43
CA VAL A 126 -12.02 14.10 -4.88
C VAL A 126 -11.25 12.96 -5.52
N VAL A 127 -11.09 11.88 -4.76
CA VAL A 127 -10.48 10.62 -5.20
C VAL A 127 -11.55 9.54 -5.29
N LEU A 128 -11.92 9.15 -6.50
CA LEU A 128 -12.93 8.14 -6.77
C LEU A 128 -12.34 6.72 -6.68
N THR A 129 -13.02 5.84 -5.93
CA THR A 129 -12.76 4.39 -5.90
C THR A 129 -14.03 3.61 -6.29
N PHE A 130 -13.86 2.49 -7.00
CA PHE A 130 -14.97 1.65 -7.49
C PHE A 130 -15.32 0.44 -6.61
N HIS A 131 -14.44 0.09 -5.67
CA HIS A 131 -14.60 -1.02 -4.71
C HIS A 131 -14.85 -0.51 -3.30
N GLU A 132 -15.01 -1.44 -2.35
CA GLU A 132 -15.26 -1.13 -0.93
C GLU A 132 -16.50 -0.23 -0.75
N THR A 133 -17.50 -0.49 -1.57
CA THR A 133 -18.81 0.18 -1.59
C THR A 133 -19.91 -0.87 -1.58
N GLU A 134 -21.07 -0.51 -1.07
CA GLU A 134 -22.27 -1.35 -1.03
C GLU A 134 -22.71 -1.75 -2.45
N ILE A 135 -22.52 -0.85 -3.42
CA ILE A 135 -22.95 -1.03 -4.81
C ILE A 135 -21.77 -0.74 -5.74
N LYS A 136 -21.19 -1.78 -6.32
CA LYS A 136 -20.05 -1.65 -7.22
C LYS A 136 -20.54 -1.41 -8.64
N VAL A 137 -19.92 -0.45 -9.34
CA VAL A 137 -20.21 -0.19 -10.78
C VAL A 137 -20.02 -1.45 -11.64
N PHE A 138 -19.18 -2.39 -11.20
CA PHE A 138 -18.94 -3.67 -11.87
C PHE A 138 -20.13 -4.63 -11.83
N ASP A 139 -21.00 -4.52 -10.82
CA ASP A 139 -22.09 -5.48 -10.54
C ASP A 139 -23.48 -4.93 -10.89
N VAL A 140 -23.58 -3.63 -11.18
CA VAL A 140 -24.83 -2.97 -11.55
C VAL A 140 -25.44 -3.58 -12.82
N LYS A 141 -26.77 -3.75 -12.85
CA LYS A 141 -27.51 -4.14 -14.05
C LYS A 141 -27.81 -2.91 -14.91
N SER A 142 -27.37 -2.94 -16.16
CA SER A 142 -27.54 -1.85 -17.13
C SER A 142 -27.44 -2.41 -18.55
N LYS A 143 -27.98 -1.69 -19.52
CA LYS A 143 -27.81 -1.99 -20.95
C LYS A 143 -26.39 -1.70 -21.45
N LEU A 144 -25.62 -0.89 -20.72
CA LEU A 144 -24.27 -0.50 -21.09
C LEU A 144 -23.26 -1.60 -20.76
N PRO A 145 -22.28 -1.86 -21.67
CA PRO A 145 -21.11 -2.67 -21.36
C PRO A 145 -20.32 -2.14 -20.16
N LEU A 146 -19.55 -3.03 -19.50
CA LEU A 146 -18.81 -2.70 -18.28
C LEU A 146 -17.96 -1.42 -18.40
N ALA A 147 -17.19 -1.28 -19.48
CA ALA A 147 -16.32 -0.14 -19.71
C ALA A 147 -17.12 1.17 -19.83
N GLU A 148 -18.25 1.14 -20.53
CA GLU A 148 -19.12 2.32 -20.70
C GLU A 148 -19.80 2.70 -19.39
N ARG A 149 -20.15 1.74 -18.51
CA ARG A 149 -20.67 2.06 -17.18
C ARG A 149 -19.64 2.76 -16.31
N VAL A 150 -18.39 2.26 -16.31
CA VAL A 150 -17.29 2.88 -15.57
C VAL A 150 -17.00 4.29 -16.12
N ALA A 151 -16.92 4.45 -17.44
CA ALA A 151 -16.71 5.76 -18.07
C ALA A 151 -17.86 6.73 -17.79
N LYS A 152 -19.11 6.27 -17.81
CA LYS A 152 -20.29 7.10 -17.47
C LYS A 152 -20.20 7.65 -16.05
N LEU A 153 -19.82 6.82 -15.07
CA LEU A 153 -19.60 7.27 -13.69
C LEU A 153 -18.48 8.31 -13.61
N ILE A 154 -17.32 8.03 -14.23
CA ILE A 154 -16.17 8.93 -14.20
C ILE A 154 -16.51 10.28 -14.86
N ASN A 155 -17.06 10.28 -16.06
CA ASN A 155 -17.39 11.48 -16.81
C ASN A 155 -18.46 12.33 -16.11
N HIS A 156 -19.43 11.68 -15.44
CA HIS A 156 -20.42 12.40 -14.67
C HIS A 156 -19.79 13.15 -13.49
N LEU A 157 -18.94 12.48 -12.69
CA LEU A 157 -18.25 13.14 -11.58
C LEU A 157 -17.27 14.19 -12.04
N HIS A 158 -16.56 13.93 -13.15
CA HIS A 158 -15.65 14.89 -13.76
C HIS A 158 -16.38 16.17 -14.17
N ALA A 159 -17.56 16.07 -14.78
CA ALA A 159 -18.36 17.24 -15.14
C ALA A 159 -18.74 18.09 -13.92
N VAL A 160 -19.15 17.47 -12.81
CA VAL A 160 -19.48 18.18 -11.56
C VAL A 160 -18.24 18.83 -10.94
N CYS A 161 -17.10 18.11 -10.95
CA CYS A 161 -15.83 18.65 -10.49
C CYS A 161 -15.40 19.86 -11.33
N LYS A 162 -15.40 19.73 -12.67
CA LYS A 162 -15.01 20.79 -13.60
C LYS A 162 -15.86 22.04 -13.47
N LYS A 163 -17.18 21.89 -13.31
CA LYS A 163 -18.11 23.01 -13.05
C LYS A 163 -17.78 23.76 -11.75
N SER A 164 -17.22 23.06 -10.77
CA SER A 164 -16.87 23.58 -9.45
C SER A 164 -15.37 23.89 -9.33
N GLU A 165 -14.63 23.89 -10.45
CA GLU A 165 -13.17 24.10 -10.52
C GLU A 165 -12.35 23.12 -9.66
N LYS A 166 -12.85 21.88 -9.54
CA LYS A 166 -12.26 20.79 -8.77
C LYS A 166 -11.57 19.78 -9.66
N THR A 167 -10.56 19.14 -9.12
CA THR A 167 -9.87 18.03 -9.78
C THR A 167 -10.49 16.68 -9.41
N LEU A 168 -10.44 15.74 -10.36
CA LEU A 168 -10.85 14.36 -10.14
C LEU A 168 -9.63 13.44 -10.26
N VAL A 169 -9.38 12.65 -9.21
CA VAL A 169 -8.44 11.53 -9.22
C VAL A 169 -9.25 10.24 -9.28
N VAL A 170 -8.93 9.33 -10.21
CA VAL A 170 -9.62 8.03 -10.35
C VAL A 170 -8.68 6.89 -9.99
N ARG A 171 -9.03 6.14 -8.94
CA ARG A 171 -8.28 4.96 -8.49
C ARG A 171 -8.61 3.74 -9.35
N THR A 172 -7.58 3.10 -9.89
CA THR A 172 -7.70 1.88 -10.70
C THR A 172 -7.78 0.59 -9.86
N PHE A 173 -8.18 0.70 -8.58
CA PHE A 173 -8.22 -0.44 -7.67
C PHE A 173 -9.33 -1.42 -8.07
N ALA A 174 -8.96 -2.68 -8.24
CA ALA A 174 -9.81 -3.76 -8.72
C ALA A 174 -9.42 -5.09 -8.06
N TYR A 175 -10.40 -5.98 -7.87
CA TYR A 175 -10.18 -7.31 -7.27
C TYR A 175 -10.04 -8.41 -8.32
N GLU A 176 -10.56 -8.21 -9.53
CA GLU A 176 -10.52 -9.21 -10.59
C GLU A 176 -9.84 -8.69 -11.86
N PRO A 177 -9.06 -9.53 -12.58
CA PRO A 177 -8.45 -9.13 -13.85
C PRO A 177 -9.44 -8.57 -14.88
N LYS A 178 -10.68 -9.11 -14.92
CA LYS A 178 -11.75 -8.60 -15.79
C LYS A 178 -12.15 -7.15 -15.48
N GLU A 179 -12.07 -6.75 -14.21
CA GLU A 179 -12.39 -5.39 -13.77
C GLU A 179 -11.27 -4.44 -14.19
N VAL A 180 -10.00 -4.86 -14.06
CA VAL A 180 -8.85 -4.10 -14.56
C VAL A 180 -8.99 -3.81 -16.06
N GLU A 181 -9.35 -4.82 -16.85
CA GLU A 181 -9.62 -4.65 -18.29
C GLU A 181 -10.81 -3.72 -18.56
N GLY A 182 -11.89 -3.83 -17.78
CA GLY A 182 -13.04 -2.92 -17.87
C GLY A 182 -12.68 -1.46 -17.59
N ILE A 183 -11.90 -1.21 -16.53
CA ILE A 183 -11.40 0.12 -16.16
C ILE A 183 -10.48 0.66 -17.26
N ALA A 184 -9.54 -0.15 -17.75
CA ALA A 184 -8.60 0.28 -18.77
C ALA A 184 -9.29 0.68 -20.08
N LYS A 185 -10.32 -0.07 -20.49
CA LYS A 185 -11.16 0.28 -21.64
C LYS A 185 -11.99 1.54 -21.38
N ALA A 186 -12.45 1.74 -20.15
CA ALA A 186 -13.16 2.95 -19.76
C ALA A 186 -12.32 4.21 -19.94
N PHE A 187 -11.01 4.14 -19.66
CA PHE A 187 -10.11 5.30 -19.73
C PHE A 187 -9.89 5.84 -21.15
N ALA A 188 -10.14 5.03 -22.19
CA ALA A 188 -10.17 5.51 -23.57
C ALA A 188 -11.39 6.42 -23.87
N MET A 189 -12.36 6.51 -22.95
CA MET A 189 -13.62 7.25 -23.11
C MET A 189 -13.78 8.43 -22.13
N ILE A 190 -12.72 8.79 -21.40
CA ILE A 190 -12.75 9.86 -20.40
C ILE A 190 -11.71 10.95 -20.73
N ASP A 191 -11.97 12.17 -20.25
CA ASP A 191 -11.11 13.34 -20.46
C ASP A 191 -9.66 13.07 -19.95
N PRO A 192 -8.62 13.40 -20.73
CA PRO A 192 -7.22 13.26 -20.31
C PRO A 192 -6.79 14.20 -19.17
N ASP A 193 -7.59 15.22 -18.82
CA ASP A 193 -7.33 16.07 -17.64
C ASP A 193 -7.50 15.34 -16.30
N ILE A 194 -8.19 14.19 -16.30
CA ILE A 194 -8.42 13.33 -15.12
C ILE A 194 -7.12 12.65 -14.71
N VAL A 195 -6.76 12.78 -13.42
CA VAL A 195 -5.58 12.12 -12.86
C VAL A 195 -5.91 10.67 -12.56
N LEU A 196 -5.08 9.74 -13.05
CA LEU A 196 -5.20 8.33 -12.71
C LEU A 196 -4.34 7.98 -11.51
N MET A 197 -4.81 7.06 -10.66
CA MET A 197 -4.07 6.58 -9.50
C MET A 197 -4.09 5.05 -9.44
N SER A 198 -2.93 4.40 -9.49
CA SER A 198 -2.82 2.94 -9.36
C SER A 198 -1.94 2.56 -8.18
N LYS A 199 -2.28 1.49 -7.46
CA LYS A 199 -1.33 0.88 -6.50
C LYS A 199 -0.07 0.42 -7.24
N CYS A 200 1.07 0.38 -6.53
CA CYS A 200 2.33 -0.14 -7.08
C CYS A 200 2.27 -1.65 -7.42
N VAL A 201 1.26 -2.35 -6.87
CA VAL A 201 0.91 -3.75 -7.11
C VAL A 201 -0.52 -3.88 -7.64
N PRO A 202 -0.87 -4.96 -8.36
CA PRO A 202 -2.26 -5.32 -8.59
C PRO A 202 -2.98 -5.63 -7.26
N HIS A 203 -4.32 -5.66 -7.30
CA HIS A 203 -5.16 -5.99 -6.15
C HIS A 203 -4.80 -5.17 -4.89
N ASP A 204 -4.27 -5.82 -3.87
CA ASP A 204 -3.97 -5.22 -2.57
C ASP A 204 -2.49 -5.40 -2.21
N TRP A 205 -2.03 -4.79 -1.12
CA TRP A 205 -0.61 -4.64 -0.76
C TRP A 205 0.10 -5.96 -0.42
N GLU A 206 0.00 -7.00 -1.23
CA GLU A 206 0.85 -8.17 -1.13
C GLU A 206 2.22 -7.87 -1.77
N ILE A 207 3.30 -8.10 -1.01
CA ILE A 207 4.65 -7.72 -1.42
C ILE A 207 5.13 -8.51 -2.65
N PHE A 208 4.67 -9.76 -2.80
CA PHE A 208 5.08 -10.69 -3.84
C PHE A 208 4.34 -10.52 -5.17
N TYR A 209 3.31 -9.67 -5.22
CA TYR A 209 2.64 -9.39 -6.48
C TYR A 209 3.61 -8.82 -7.54
N PRO A 210 3.34 -9.02 -8.84
CA PRO A 210 4.08 -8.31 -9.88
C PRO A 210 3.79 -6.80 -9.80
N HIS A 211 4.47 -6.00 -10.62
CA HIS A 211 4.08 -4.60 -10.76
C HIS A 211 2.63 -4.51 -11.28
N ASN A 212 1.92 -3.46 -10.87
CA ASN A 212 0.58 -3.23 -11.41
C ASN A 212 0.64 -3.01 -12.93
N LEU A 213 -0.13 -3.81 -13.68
CA LEU A 213 -0.17 -3.78 -15.15
C LEU A 213 -0.71 -2.46 -15.72
N SER A 214 -1.33 -1.62 -14.89
CA SER A 214 -1.80 -0.30 -15.30
C SER A 214 -0.67 0.72 -15.44
N ILE A 215 0.47 0.52 -14.76
CA ILE A 215 1.58 1.48 -14.74
C ILE A 215 2.21 1.58 -16.13
N GLY A 216 2.24 2.79 -16.68
CA GLY A 216 2.74 3.06 -18.04
C GLY A 216 1.76 2.75 -19.16
N ARG A 217 0.53 2.29 -18.86
CA ARG A 217 -0.50 2.00 -19.87
C ARG A 217 -1.13 3.27 -20.46
N TYR A 218 -1.02 4.41 -19.78
CA TYR A 218 -1.70 5.66 -20.12
C TYR A 218 -0.68 6.81 -20.24
N SER A 219 -0.23 7.09 -21.46
CA SER A 219 0.80 8.11 -21.73
C SER A 219 0.26 9.51 -21.99
N ASP A 220 -1.05 9.65 -22.18
CA ASP A 220 -1.75 10.89 -22.55
C ASP A 220 -2.23 11.71 -21.34
N ARG A 221 -1.99 11.24 -20.12
CA ARG A 221 -2.55 11.81 -18.89
C ARG A 221 -1.64 11.63 -17.70
N LYS A 222 -1.92 12.37 -16.64
CA LYS A 222 -1.21 12.25 -15.37
C LYS A 222 -1.57 10.92 -14.70
N HIS A 223 -0.55 10.12 -14.40
CA HIS A 223 -0.69 8.86 -13.67
C HIS A 223 0.18 8.89 -12.43
N ILE A 224 -0.42 8.76 -11.25
CA ILE A 224 0.28 8.71 -9.95
C ILE A 224 0.22 7.29 -9.37
N ILE A 225 1.28 6.88 -8.67
CA ILE A 225 1.37 5.53 -8.09
C ILE A 225 1.20 5.56 -6.56
N GLU A 226 0.29 4.77 -6.04
CA GLU A 226 0.02 4.63 -4.61
C GLU A 226 0.94 3.55 -3.99
N PHE A 227 1.55 3.86 -2.85
CA PHE A 227 2.43 3.02 -2.05
C PHE A 227 1.94 2.95 -0.60
N ASP A 228 2.30 1.89 0.12
CA ASP A 228 1.88 1.67 1.51
C ASP A 228 3.02 1.64 2.54
N PRO A 229 3.84 2.71 2.71
CA PRO A 229 4.84 2.81 3.79
C PRO A 229 4.30 2.51 5.20
N GLY A 230 3.01 2.77 5.44
CA GLY A 230 2.26 2.41 6.65
C GLY A 230 2.11 0.90 6.91
N ALA A 231 2.48 0.04 5.96
CA ALA A 231 2.67 -1.40 6.14
C ALA A 231 1.42 -2.17 6.62
N GLU A 232 0.29 -2.03 5.92
CA GLU A 232 -0.99 -2.67 6.25
C GLU A 232 -0.91 -4.18 6.45
N PHE A 233 -0.19 -4.83 5.54
CA PHE A 233 0.00 -6.28 5.52
C PHE A 233 1.27 -6.71 6.25
N TYR A 234 2.09 -5.75 6.71
CA TYR A 234 3.45 -6.01 7.19
C TYR A 234 3.72 -5.40 8.57
N GLY A 235 2.72 -5.44 9.46
CA GLY A 235 2.84 -5.13 10.88
C GLY A 235 2.23 -3.80 11.33
N LYS A 236 1.75 -2.95 10.41
CA LYS A 236 1.11 -1.64 10.69
C LYS A 236 1.92 -0.72 11.62
N GLY A 237 3.25 -0.83 11.58
CA GLY A 237 4.14 -0.08 12.48
C GLY A 237 4.25 -0.61 13.91
N HIS A 238 3.51 -1.66 14.28
CA HIS A 238 3.64 -2.31 15.60
C HIS A 238 4.87 -3.23 15.70
N VAL A 239 5.29 -3.77 14.57
CA VAL A 239 6.52 -4.53 14.41
C VAL A 239 7.35 -3.91 13.29
N PRO A 240 8.69 -3.92 13.40
CA PRO A 240 9.54 -3.32 12.40
C PRO A 240 9.47 -4.09 11.08
N TYR A 241 9.23 -3.34 10.00
CA TYR A 241 9.26 -3.79 8.62
C TYR A 241 9.85 -2.68 7.75
N LEU A 242 11.16 -2.77 7.49
CA LEU A 242 11.93 -1.73 6.81
C LEU A 242 12.35 -2.27 5.46
N TYR A 243 11.90 -1.63 4.39
CA TYR A 243 11.99 -2.15 3.04
C TYR A 243 12.29 -1.06 1.98
N PRO A 244 13.30 -0.17 2.19
CA PRO A 244 13.71 0.80 1.17
C PRO A 244 14.00 0.18 -0.20
N GLU A 245 14.57 -1.02 -0.24
CA GLU A 245 14.90 -1.76 -1.45
C GLU A 245 13.65 -2.01 -2.31
N TYR A 246 12.55 -2.43 -1.68
CA TYR A 246 11.28 -2.68 -2.36
C TYR A 246 10.64 -1.38 -2.86
N LEU A 247 10.65 -0.33 -2.04
CA LEU A 247 10.12 0.98 -2.43
C LEU A 247 10.89 1.55 -3.62
N HIS A 248 12.22 1.43 -3.61
CA HIS A 248 13.08 1.78 -4.73
C HIS A 248 12.74 0.98 -5.98
N PHE A 249 12.67 -0.35 -5.87
CA PHE A 249 12.31 -1.25 -6.97
C PHE A 249 10.99 -0.86 -7.64
N ARG A 250 9.95 -0.60 -6.84
CA ARG A 250 8.63 -0.20 -7.33
C ARG A 250 8.62 1.19 -7.95
N LEU A 251 9.30 2.16 -7.33
CA LEU A 251 9.32 3.54 -7.81
C LEU A 251 10.14 3.68 -9.10
N GLN A 252 11.27 3.00 -9.22
CA GLN A 252 12.08 3.02 -10.44
C GLN A 252 11.31 2.42 -11.63
N TYR A 253 10.58 1.32 -11.41
CA TYR A 253 9.70 0.75 -12.45
C TYR A 253 8.65 1.75 -12.93
N ALA A 254 8.04 2.50 -12.00
CA ALA A 254 7.05 3.53 -12.31
C ALA A 254 7.67 4.75 -13.02
N ARG A 255 8.85 5.19 -12.61
CA ARG A 255 9.60 6.29 -13.25
C ARG A 255 9.99 5.96 -14.68
N ALA A 256 10.48 4.75 -14.94
CA ALA A 256 10.79 4.28 -16.29
C ALA A 256 9.58 4.30 -17.24
N ARG A 257 8.37 4.44 -16.69
CA ARG A 257 7.09 4.49 -17.40
C ARG A 257 6.40 5.85 -17.28
N ASN A 258 7.17 6.92 -17.06
CA ASN A 258 6.71 8.31 -17.05
C ASN A 258 5.59 8.60 -16.04
N THR A 259 5.64 7.97 -14.86
CA THR A 259 4.71 8.35 -13.77
C THR A 259 4.84 9.84 -13.43
N TYR A 260 3.69 10.47 -13.16
CA TYR A 260 3.59 11.88 -12.76
C TYR A 260 3.93 12.09 -11.28
N GLY A 261 3.82 11.04 -10.47
CA GLY A 261 4.04 11.17 -9.04
C GLY A 261 3.64 9.95 -8.21
N TYR A 262 3.51 10.15 -6.91
CA TYR A 262 3.10 9.11 -5.98
C TYR A 262 2.17 9.60 -4.86
N VAL A 263 1.50 8.64 -4.24
CA VAL A 263 0.78 8.77 -2.97
C VAL A 263 1.39 7.78 -2.00
N ALA A 264 1.77 8.23 -0.80
CA ALA A 264 2.27 7.38 0.27
C ALA A 264 1.24 7.33 1.41
N ARG A 265 0.76 6.13 1.74
CA ARG A 265 0.00 5.91 2.98
C ARG A 265 0.97 5.97 4.15
N VAL A 266 0.89 7.03 4.94
CA VAL A 266 1.86 7.28 6.02
C VAL A 266 1.52 6.55 7.31
N GLU A 267 0.28 6.09 7.44
CA GLU A 267 -0.29 5.45 8.63
C GLU A 267 -1.48 4.58 8.23
N ARG A 268 -2.00 3.77 9.16
CA ARG A 268 -3.14 2.87 8.95
C ARG A 268 -4.18 3.04 10.08
N GLN A 269 -5.46 2.86 9.77
CA GLN A 269 -6.58 2.88 10.74
C GLN A 269 -6.28 2.11 12.06
N GLY A 270 -6.81 2.65 13.18
CA GLY A 270 -6.60 2.13 14.55
C GLY A 270 -5.51 2.89 15.31
N ASP A 271 -5.06 2.41 16.47
CA ASP A 271 -4.07 3.13 17.31
C ASP A 271 -2.62 3.00 16.80
N ASN A 272 -2.42 3.02 15.47
CA ASN A 272 -1.11 2.88 14.84
C ASN A 272 -0.38 4.23 14.84
N PRO A 273 0.89 4.27 15.25
CA PRO A 273 1.70 5.47 15.11
C PRO A 273 1.95 5.77 13.62
N PRO A 274 1.95 7.05 13.20
CA PRO A 274 2.33 7.38 11.84
C PRO A 274 3.81 7.05 11.60
N ALA A 275 4.14 6.63 10.39
CA ALA A 275 5.52 6.33 9.97
C ALA A 275 6.32 7.60 9.66
N VAL A 276 6.01 8.72 10.32
CA VAL A 276 6.67 10.01 10.11
C VAL A 276 7.72 10.23 11.19
N PRO A 277 9.01 10.42 10.83
CA PRO A 277 10.08 10.74 11.76
C PRO A 277 9.70 11.77 12.83
N GLY A 278 9.69 11.32 14.09
CA GLY A 278 9.52 12.19 15.25
C GLY A 278 8.07 12.58 15.59
N ILE A 279 7.08 12.03 14.89
CA ILE A 279 5.66 12.30 15.15
C ILE A 279 4.97 11.03 15.63
N GLY A 280 4.31 11.11 16.79
CA GLY A 280 3.53 10.02 17.38
C GLY A 280 4.31 9.18 18.40
N LYS A 281 3.61 8.77 19.47
CA LYS A 281 4.15 7.84 20.46
C LYS A 281 4.33 6.49 19.78
N ASN A 282 5.56 6.01 19.66
CA ASN A 282 5.97 4.77 18.96
C ASN A 282 6.18 4.89 17.45
N SER A 283 6.46 6.08 16.89
CA SER A 283 6.97 6.17 15.52
C SER A 283 8.25 5.31 15.40
N GLY A 284 8.05 4.14 14.81
CA GLY A 284 8.96 3.02 15.00
C GLY A 284 10.18 3.10 14.08
N LEU A 285 10.77 1.95 13.85
CA LEU A 285 11.84 1.80 12.87
C LEU A 285 11.33 2.03 11.43
N ASN A 286 10.02 1.89 11.17
CA ASN A 286 9.40 2.02 9.84
C ASN A 286 9.45 3.43 9.23
N GLU A 287 9.81 4.44 10.01
CA GLU A 287 9.97 5.83 9.55
C GLU A 287 10.96 5.97 8.36
N ILE A 288 11.93 5.06 8.26
CA ILE A 288 12.85 5.04 7.11
C ILE A 288 12.10 4.83 5.79
N ASN A 289 10.93 4.18 5.79
CA ASN A 289 10.18 3.91 4.57
C ASN A 289 9.66 5.21 3.93
N LEU A 290 9.16 6.16 4.74
CA LEU A 290 8.78 7.49 4.24
C LEU A 290 10.00 8.34 3.87
N TYR A 291 11.08 8.25 4.65
CA TYR A 291 12.33 8.91 4.30
C TYR A 291 12.88 8.40 2.95
N ALA A 292 12.82 7.09 2.70
CA ALA A 292 13.22 6.48 1.44
C ALA A 292 12.38 7.01 0.27
N MET A 293 11.05 7.07 0.42
CA MET A 293 10.16 7.65 -0.60
C MET A 293 10.54 9.10 -0.94
N LYS A 294 10.83 9.93 0.08
CA LYS A 294 11.35 11.29 -0.12
C LYS A 294 12.64 11.28 -0.93
N ARG A 295 13.66 10.53 -0.49
CA ARG A 295 14.98 10.53 -1.14
C ARG A 295 14.93 10.04 -2.59
N PHE A 296 14.21 8.97 -2.88
CA PHE A 296 14.04 8.45 -4.24
C PHE A 296 13.16 9.35 -5.13
N SER A 297 12.29 10.17 -4.52
CA SER A 297 11.52 11.19 -5.23
C SER A 297 12.39 12.39 -5.62
N GLU A 298 13.25 12.85 -4.72
CA GLU A 298 14.15 13.99 -4.95
C GLU A 298 15.24 13.67 -5.97
N ASP A 299 15.90 12.52 -5.81
CA ASP A 299 17.02 12.12 -6.64
C ASP A 299 16.89 10.64 -7.05
N PRO A 300 16.57 10.35 -8.32
CA PRO A 300 16.41 8.99 -8.81
C PRO A 300 17.71 8.19 -8.90
N SER A 301 18.87 8.82 -8.71
CA SER A 301 20.18 8.14 -8.69
C SER A 301 20.55 7.59 -7.31
N VAL A 302 19.85 8.03 -6.26
CA VAL A 302 20.07 7.58 -4.88
C VAL A 302 19.74 6.09 -4.75
N THR A 303 20.69 5.33 -4.21
CA THR A 303 20.55 3.91 -3.95
C THR A 303 19.95 3.64 -2.56
N PRO A 304 19.31 2.47 -2.35
CA PRO A 304 18.87 2.06 -1.01
C PRO A 304 19.98 2.11 0.04
N ASP A 305 21.21 1.71 -0.32
CA ASP A 305 22.36 1.74 0.60
C ASP A 305 22.71 3.17 1.05
N GLN A 306 22.62 4.14 0.15
CA GLN A 306 22.79 5.55 0.51
C GLN A 306 21.68 6.00 1.47
N VAL A 307 20.42 5.64 1.21
CA VAL A 307 19.30 5.94 2.12
C VAL A 307 19.53 5.35 3.52
N TRP A 308 19.95 4.09 3.61
CA TRP A 308 20.25 3.44 4.88
C TRP A 308 21.33 4.18 5.67
N LYS A 309 22.44 4.53 5.02
CA LYS A 309 23.56 5.25 5.66
C LYS A 309 23.18 6.66 6.08
N GLU A 310 22.52 7.41 5.20
CA GLU A 310 22.03 8.75 5.47
C GLU A 310 21.05 8.76 6.66
N TYR A 311 20.03 7.91 6.61
CA TYR A 311 18.98 7.86 7.62
C TYR A 311 19.52 7.43 8.98
N MET A 312 20.26 6.30 9.02
CA MET A 312 20.77 5.78 10.28
C MET A 312 21.84 6.69 10.86
N GLY A 313 22.76 7.20 10.05
CA GLY A 313 23.78 8.15 10.50
C GLY A 313 23.18 9.43 11.07
N LYS A 314 22.12 9.98 10.44
CA LYS A 314 21.38 11.14 10.97
C LYS A 314 20.66 10.82 12.28
N ARG A 315 20.09 9.62 12.40
CA ARG A 315 19.25 9.23 13.56
C ARG A 315 20.06 8.90 14.81
N VAL A 316 21.19 8.19 14.66
CA VAL A 316 21.96 7.65 15.79
C VAL A 316 23.38 8.23 15.91
N GLY A 317 23.74 9.18 15.05
CA GLY A 317 25.09 9.72 14.94
C GLY A 317 26.00 8.82 14.10
N SER A 318 27.05 9.42 13.53
CA SER A 318 28.06 8.70 12.75
C SER A 318 28.99 7.90 13.66
N GLY A 319 29.41 6.71 13.23
CA GLY A 319 30.34 5.87 13.97
C GLY A 319 30.35 4.41 13.49
N PRO A 320 31.24 3.58 14.04
CA PRO A 320 31.37 2.16 13.65
C PRO A 320 30.14 1.32 14.00
N HIS A 321 29.24 1.82 14.86
CA HIS A 321 27.96 1.19 15.18
C HIS A 321 26.92 1.24 14.05
N VAL A 322 27.08 2.11 13.06
CA VAL A 322 26.06 2.34 12.01
C VAL A 322 25.90 1.13 11.09
N GLU A 323 26.99 0.52 10.61
CA GLU A 323 26.92 -0.63 9.71
C GLU A 323 26.26 -1.87 10.35
N PRO A 324 26.67 -2.36 11.54
CA PRO A 324 25.97 -3.49 12.18
C PRO A 324 24.52 -3.15 12.53
N LEU A 325 24.18 -1.88 12.79
CA LEU A 325 22.79 -1.46 12.96
C LEU A 325 22.00 -1.59 11.65
N ILE A 326 22.55 -1.11 10.52
CA ILE A 326 21.93 -1.28 9.21
C ILE A 326 21.74 -2.78 8.90
N GLU A 327 22.74 -3.61 9.16
CA GLU A 327 22.64 -5.07 8.98
C GLU A 327 21.53 -5.69 9.82
N ALA A 328 21.30 -5.21 11.05
CA ALA A 328 20.18 -5.66 11.88
C ALA A 328 18.83 -5.27 11.27
N MET A 329 18.71 -4.03 10.78
CA MET A 329 17.46 -3.48 10.27
C MET A 329 17.04 -4.04 8.91
N LYS A 330 18.01 -4.32 8.03
CA LYS A 330 17.81 -4.97 6.73
C LYS A 330 17.27 -6.40 6.81
N LEU A 331 17.21 -7.00 7.99
CA LEU A 331 16.64 -8.33 8.18
C LEU A 331 15.14 -8.28 8.49
N THR A 332 14.59 -7.11 8.83
CA THR A 332 13.24 -7.00 9.40
C THR A 332 12.14 -7.33 8.40
N ASP A 333 12.31 -6.98 7.12
CA ASP A 333 11.37 -7.30 6.07
C ASP A 333 11.37 -8.78 5.72
N ASP A 334 12.54 -9.41 5.56
CA ASP A 334 12.65 -10.85 5.27
C ASP A 334 12.06 -11.71 6.40
N VAL A 335 12.24 -11.30 7.66
CA VAL A 335 11.58 -11.95 8.80
C VAL A 335 10.06 -11.96 8.61
N LEU A 336 9.44 -10.81 8.40
CA LEU A 336 7.97 -10.76 8.29
C LEU A 336 7.45 -11.31 6.97
N ASN A 337 8.22 -11.22 5.88
CA ASN A 337 7.86 -11.85 4.62
C ASN A 337 7.66 -13.36 4.81
N ARG A 338 8.56 -13.99 5.57
CA ARG A 338 8.49 -15.40 5.97
C ARG A 338 7.50 -15.67 7.10
N CYS A 339 7.00 -14.66 7.80
CA CYS A 339 5.90 -14.83 8.75
C CYS A 339 4.55 -14.80 8.03
N TYR A 340 4.33 -13.78 7.22
CA TYR A 340 3.01 -13.38 6.74
C TYR A 340 2.63 -14.03 5.41
N PHE A 341 3.60 -14.37 4.57
CA PHE A 341 3.38 -14.96 3.26
C PHE A 341 3.93 -16.38 3.23
N MET A 342 3.04 -17.35 3.07
CA MET A 342 3.40 -18.76 3.08
C MET A 342 3.96 -19.15 1.72
N LEU A 343 5.28 -19.38 1.63
CA LEU A 343 5.98 -19.60 0.36
C LEU A 343 5.72 -18.49 -0.67
N GLY A 344 5.60 -17.25 -0.17
CA GLY A 344 5.27 -16.08 -1.00
C GLY A 344 3.80 -15.96 -1.42
N CYS A 345 2.90 -16.79 -0.88
CA CYS A 345 1.45 -16.64 -1.08
C CYS A 345 0.79 -15.92 0.10
N TRP A 346 -0.18 -15.07 -0.20
CA TRP A 346 -1.08 -14.45 0.77
C TRP A 346 -1.74 -15.47 1.69
N TYR A 347 -1.33 -15.42 2.96
CA TYR A 347 -1.87 -16.28 4.02
C TYR A 347 -2.44 -15.46 5.18
N ASN A 348 -1.72 -14.41 5.58
CA ASN A 348 -2.07 -13.48 6.65
C ASN A 348 -3.38 -12.72 6.43
N ASN A 349 -4.16 -12.48 7.50
CA ASN A 349 -5.29 -11.56 7.43
C ASN A 349 -4.78 -10.14 7.70
N HIS A 350 -4.26 -9.50 6.64
CA HIS A 350 -3.45 -8.29 6.78
C HIS A 350 -2.34 -8.55 7.81
N SER A 351 -2.10 -7.65 8.77
CA SER A 351 -1.09 -7.88 9.82
C SER A 351 -1.54 -8.81 10.98
N LYS A 352 -2.57 -9.65 10.80
CA LYS A 352 -3.13 -10.52 11.85
C LYS A 352 -3.07 -12.00 11.48
N LEU A 353 -3.00 -12.85 12.50
CA LEU A 353 -3.12 -14.30 12.32
C LEU A 353 -4.46 -14.63 11.64
N PRO A 354 -4.45 -15.43 10.57
CA PRO A 354 -5.66 -15.79 9.85
C PRO A 354 -6.39 -16.96 10.52
N GLY A 355 -7.72 -16.93 10.51
CA GLY A 355 -8.49 -18.16 10.72
C GLY A 355 -8.39 -19.09 9.50
N LYS A 356 -8.71 -20.39 9.68
CA LYS A 356 -8.59 -21.41 8.62
C LYS A 356 -9.33 -21.02 7.31
N GLY A 357 -10.59 -20.61 7.40
CA GLY A 357 -11.38 -20.24 6.21
C GLY A 357 -10.81 -19.03 5.45
N TYR A 358 -10.23 -18.08 6.18
CA TYR A 358 -9.54 -16.94 5.57
C TYR A 358 -8.28 -17.41 4.85
N ALA A 359 -7.40 -18.14 5.53
CA ALA A 359 -6.18 -18.68 4.92
C ALA A 359 -6.48 -19.51 3.67
N ASP A 360 -7.43 -20.45 3.75
CA ASP A 360 -7.79 -21.35 2.65
C ASP A 360 -8.28 -20.62 1.40
N SER A 361 -8.98 -19.50 1.59
CA SER A 361 -9.47 -18.67 0.47
C SER A 361 -8.37 -17.81 -0.15
N HIS A 362 -7.41 -17.31 0.64
CA HIS A 362 -6.43 -16.32 0.18
C HIS A 362 -5.13 -16.92 -0.40
N ILE A 363 -4.70 -18.12 0.02
CA ILE A 363 -3.47 -18.76 -0.49
C ILE A 363 -3.45 -18.99 -2.01
N GLN A 364 -4.60 -18.87 -2.67
CA GLN A 364 -4.75 -19.02 -4.12
C GLN A 364 -4.74 -17.68 -4.87
N TYR A 365 -4.78 -16.52 -4.20
CA TYR A 365 -4.98 -15.23 -4.87
C TYR A 365 -3.80 -14.83 -5.75
N MET A 366 -2.57 -15.17 -5.35
CA MET A 366 -1.35 -14.93 -6.13
C MET A 366 -1.46 -15.38 -7.59
N ARG A 367 -2.10 -16.52 -7.81
CA ARG A 367 -2.24 -17.13 -9.13
C ARG A 367 -3.06 -16.29 -10.12
N LYS A 368 -3.96 -15.44 -9.63
CA LYS A 368 -4.76 -14.54 -10.48
C LYS A 368 -3.88 -13.48 -11.16
N TRP A 369 -2.75 -13.16 -10.54
CA TRP A 369 -1.89 -12.04 -10.92
C TRP A 369 -0.54 -12.50 -11.44
N ASN A 370 -0.09 -13.69 -11.04
CA ASN A 370 1.14 -14.30 -11.51
C ASN A 370 0.97 -15.82 -11.65
N ALA A 371 0.86 -16.28 -12.89
CA ALA A 371 0.69 -17.71 -13.20
C ALA A 371 1.86 -18.58 -12.71
N ALA A 372 3.05 -18.02 -12.47
CA ALA A 372 4.18 -18.77 -11.90
C ALA A 372 3.89 -19.30 -10.49
N TYR A 373 2.90 -18.73 -9.79
CA TYR A 373 2.47 -19.20 -8.48
C TYR A 373 1.44 -20.33 -8.56
N ASP A 374 0.96 -20.72 -9.74
CA ASP A 374 0.00 -21.84 -9.90
C ASP A 374 0.46 -23.13 -9.18
N PRO A 375 1.71 -23.62 -9.37
CA PRO A 375 2.16 -24.83 -8.71
C PRO A 375 2.28 -24.68 -7.20
N VAL A 376 2.69 -23.48 -6.73
CA VAL A 376 2.84 -23.19 -5.29
C VAL A 376 1.47 -23.15 -4.61
N CYS A 377 0.52 -22.40 -5.17
CA CYS A 377 -0.86 -22.34 -4.69
C CYS A 377 -1.52 -23.73 -4.68
N ALA A 378 -1.30 -24.55 -5.71
CA ALA A 378 -1.86 -25.90 -5.78
C ALA A 378 -1.33 -26.81 -4.66
N ARG A 379 -0.03 -26.76 -4.39
CA ARG A 379 0.61 -27.50 -3.30
C ARG A 379 0.21 -26.98 -1.93
N LEU A 380 0.06 -25.68 -1.73
CA LEU A 380 -0.45 -25.14 -0.48
C LEU A 380 -1.92 -25.47 -0.25
N LYS A 381 -2.72 -25.61 -1.32
CA LYS A 381 -4.12 -26.03 -1.23
C LYS A 381 -4.24 -27.50 -0.81
N ASN A 382 -3.37 -28.37 -1.31
CA ASN A 382 -3.32 -29.80 -1.00
C ASN A 382 -1.88 -30.21 -0.63
N PRO A 383 -1.43 -29.90 0.59
CA PRO A 383 -0.03 -30.06 0.98
C PRO A 383 0.37 -31.51 1.18
N ASP A 384 1.45 -31.91 0.52
CA ASP A 384 2.15 -33.16 0.73
C ASP A 384 3.26 -33.01 1.81
N ALA A 385 3.93 -34.12 2.15
CA ALA A 385 5.00 -34.13 3.14
C ALA A 385 6.14 -33.16 2.80
N ARG A 386 6.48 -33.02 1.51
CA ARG A 386 7.51 -32.08 1.06
C ARG A 386 7.09 -30.64 1.31
N THR A 387 5.84 -30.30 1.00
CA THR A 387 5.29 -28.96 1.22
C THR A 387 5.25 -28.60 2.71
N VAL A 388 4.90 -29.55 3.56
CA VAL A 388 4.97 -29.37 5.03
C VAL A 388 6.40 -29.05 5.47
N VAL A 389 7.40 -29.80 5.00
CA VAL A 389 8.81 -29.57 5.34
C VAL A 389 9.29 -28.19 4.85
N GLU A 390 8.92 -27.80 3.64
CA GLU A 390 9.28 -26.49 3.08
C GLU A 390 8.69 -25.34 3.91
N VAL A 391 7.41 -25.44 4.30
CA VAL A 391 6.75 -24.47 5.19
C VAL A 391 7.41 -24.43 6.56
N PHE A 392 7.75 -25.58 7.15
CA PHE A 392 8.41 -25.63 8.46
C PHE A 392 9.79 -24.96 8.42
N ARG A 393 10.53 -25.19 7.34
CA ARG A 393 11.84 -24.55 7.15
C ARG A 393 11.71 -23.04 7.02
N GLU A 394 10.79 -22.54 6.18
CA GLU A 394 10.57 -21.10 6.02
C GLU A 394 10.20 -20.44 7.36
N SER A 395 9.32 -21.09 8.13
CA SER A 395 8.93 -20.64 9.47
C SER A 395 10.11 -20.62 10.45
N ALA A 396 10.98 -21.64 10.45
CA ALA A 396 12.16 -21.68 11.33
C ALA A 396 13.23 -20.66 10.91
N GLU A 397 13.36 -20.39 9.61
CA GLU A 397 14.26 -19.38 9.06
C GLU A 397 13.86 -17.97 9.52
N SER A 398 12.56 -17.64 9.63
CA SER A 398 12.12 -16.34 10.15
C SER A 398 12.57 -16.09 11.60
N VAL A 399 12.49 -17.10 12.47
CA VAL A 399 12.97 -17.04 13.85
C VAL A 399 14.48 -16.85 13.89
N THR A 400 15.22 -17.59 13.05
CA THR A 400 16.68 -17.50 12.95
C THR A 400 17.11 -16.10 12.50
N LEU A 401 16.43 -15.52 11.50
CA LEU A 401 16.70 -14.17 11.02
C LEU A 401 16.41 -13.10 12.09
N ALA A 402 15.31 -13.25 12.85
CA ALA A 402 15.00 -12.34 13.95
C ALA A 402 16.04 -12.39 15.08
N GLN A 403 16.54 -13.59 15.41
CA GLN A 403 17.67 -13.75 16.34
C GLN A 403 18.96 -13.13 15.82
N ARG A 404 19.23 -13.27 14.51
CA ARG A 404 20.39 -12.64 13.86
C ARG A 404 20.30 -11.12 13.91
N ALA A 405 19.12 -10.54 13.71
CA ALA A 405 18.90 -9.09 13.84
C ALA A 405 19.26 -8.59 15.25
N LEU A 406 18.83 -9.30 16.30
CA LEU A 406 19.22 -9.02 17.68
C LEU A 406 20.74 -9.18 17.91
N GLY A 407 21.37 -10.19 17.30
CA GLY A 407 22.82 -10.36 17.33
C GLY A 407 23.55 -9.15 16.75
N LYS A 408 23.09 -8.66 15.59
CA LYS A 408 23.63 -7.48 14.92
C LYS A 408 23.41 -6.18 15.69
N LEU A 409 22.27 -6.04 16.35
CA LEU A 409 22.05 -4.92 17.26
C LEU A 409 23.05 -4.94 18.44
N ASN A 410 23.37 -6.11 18.98
CA ASN A 410 24.38 -6.24 20.04
C ASN A 410 25.80 -5.93 19.54
N GLU A 411 26.14 -6.26 18.29
CA GLU A 411 27.38 -5.81 17.65
C GLU A 411 27.41 -4.28 17.57
N ALA A 412 26.32 -3.64 17.16
CA ALA A 412 26.21 -2.18 17.14
C ALA A 412 26.38 -1.56 18.53
N ARG A 413 25.84 -2.19 19.58
CA ARG A 413 26.04 -1.76 20.98
C ARG A 413 27.52 -1.79 21.37
N LYS A 414 28.21 -2.90 21.08
CA LYS A 414 29.66 -3.04 21.35
C LYS A 414 30.50 -2.02 20.57
N ALA A 415 30.04 -1.62 19.39
CA ALA A 415 30.65 -0.60 18.55
C ALA A 415 30.27 0.85 18.95
N GLY A 416 29.56 1.06 20.06
CA GLY A 416 29.30 2.39 20.61
C GLY A 416 27.94 2.99 20.29
N LEU A 417 26.94 2.19 19.87
CA LEU A 417 25.56 2.68 19.73
C LEU A 417 25.07 3.29 21.06
N PRO A 418 24.58 4.55 21.10
CA PRO A 418 24.11 5.16 22.34
C PRO A 418 22.95 4.37 22.97
N ASP A 419 22.99 4.19 24.29
CA ASP A 419 22.03 3.35 25.04
C ASP A 419 20.56 3.75 24.80
N LYS A 420 20.28 5.05 24.63
CA LYS A 420 18.93 5.55 24.32
C LYS A 420 18.35 4.94 23.04
N HIS A 421 19.19 4.72 22.02
CA HIS A 421 18.77 4.11 20.76
C HIS A 421 18.73 2.60 20.87
N PHE A 422 19.74 2.00 21.51
CA PHE A 422 19.80 0.55 21.73
C PHE A 422 18.52 0.04 22.40
N LYS A 423 18.06 0.68 23.49
CA LYS A 423 16.87 0.24 24.23
C LYS A 423 15.61 0.22 23.38
N VAL A 424 15.40 1.25 22.55
CA VAL A 424 14.23 1.33 21.64
C VAL A 424 14.29 0.23 20.58
N TYR A 425 15.48 0.01 19.99
CA TYR A 425 15.64 -0.98 18.93
C TYR A 425 15.59 -2.42 19.46
N GLU A 426 16.12 -2.65 20.66
CA GLU A 426 16.05 -3.94 21.34
C GLU A 426 14.60 -4.30 21.64
N GLU A 427 13.79 -3.36 22.11
CA GLU A 427 12.36 -3.59 22.34
C GLU A 427 11.64 -3.99 21.04
N GLN A 428 11.87 -3.24 19.94
CA GLN A 428 11.23 -3.50 18.65
C GLN A 428 11.67 -4.83 18.01
N LEU A 429 12.97 -5.14 18.05
CA LEU A 429 13.47 -6.43 17.53
C LEU A 429 13.08 -7.61 18.43
N THR A 430 12.89 -7.39 19.73
CA THR A 430 12.32 -8.42 20.62
C THR A 430 10.86 -8.70 20.27
N LYS A 431 10.06 -7.66 19.98
CA LYS A 431 8.69 -7.83 19.46
C LYS A 431 8.68 -8.57 18.12
N LEU A 432 9.63 -8.27 17.23
CA LEU A 432 9.81 -9.00 15.96
C LEU A 432 10.11 -10.49 16.19
N LEU A 433 11.03 -10.82 17.11
CA LEU A 433 11.33 -12.22 17.45
C LEU A 433 10.14 -12.95 18.06
N ALA A 434 9.39 -12.29 18.95
CA ALA A 434 8.17 -12.86 19.52
C ALA A 434 7.13 -13.13 18.43
N THR A 435 6.97 -12.20 17.50
CA THR A 435 6.09 -12.35 16.33
C THR A 435 6.53 -13.53 15.48
N ALA A 436 7.81 -13.64 15.12
CA ALA A 436 8.32 -14.76 14.33
C ALA A 436 8.03 -16.12 14.97
N LYS A 437 8.24 -16.25 16.29
CA LYS A 437 7.92 -17.47 17.04
C LYS A 437 6.42 -17.79 17.03
N THR A 438 5.57 -16.78 17.24
CA THR A 438 4.10 -16.97 17.20
C THR A 438 3.65 -17.44 15.83
N TRP A 439 4.14 -16.80 14.76
CA TRP A 439 3.79 -17.14 13.38
C TRP A 439 4.33 -18.51 12.97
N GLU A 440 5.53 -18.89 13.40
CA GLU A 440 6.07 -20.24 13.19
C GLU A 440 5.10 -21.31 13.74
N GLN A 441 4.68 -21.18 15.00
CA GLN A 441 3.79 -22.17 15.61
C GLN A 441 2.43 -22.21 14.89
N HIS A 442 1.85 -21.05 14.59
CA HIS A 442 0.56 -20.97 13.92
C HIS A 442 0.60 -21.57 12.51
N ARG A 443 1.60 -21.20 11.69
CA ARG A 443 1.76 -21.72 10.33
C ARG A 443 2.00 -23.22 10.31
N ASN A 444 2.84 -23.71 11.22
CA ASN A 444 3.16 -25.12 11.30
C ASN A 444 1.94 -25.95 11.72
N ALA A 445 1.13 -25.45 12.66
CA ALA A 445 -0.15 -26.09 13.02
C ALA A 445 -1.13 -26.09 11.84
N TYR A 446 -1.31 -24.95 11.18
CA TYR A 446 -2.20 -24.81 10.02
C TYR A 446 -1.85 -25.79 8.89
N ILE A 447 -0.58 -25.87 8.49
CA ILE A 447 -0.19 -26.72 7.35
C ILE A 447 -0.28 -28.21 7.70
N LEU A 448 -0.02 -28.59 8.96
CA LEU A 448 -0.21 -29.98 9.43
C LEU A 448 -1.67 -30.37 9.38
N GLU A 449 -2.55 -29.56 9.97
CA GLU A 449 -4.00 -29.79 9.96
C GLU A 449 -4.50 -29.94 8.52
N LYS A 450 -4.06 -29.05 7.62
CA LYS A 450 -4.45 -29.06 6.22
C LYS A 450 -3.94 -30.29 5.45
N SER A 451 -2.75 -30.80 5.81
CA SER A 451 -2.15 -31.97 5.16
C SER A 451 -2.72 -33.31 5.65
N GLY A 452 -3.33 -33.35 6.84
CA GLY A 452 -3.68 -34.60 7.52
C GLY A 452 -2.47 -35.43 7.99
N ILE A 453 -1.25 -34.90 7.88
CA ILE A 453 -0.01 -35.55 8.29
C ILE A 453 0.23 -35.29 9.79
N SER A 454 0.53 -36.32 10.56
CA SER A 454 1.02 -36.16 11.93
C SER A 454 2.46 -35.61 11.93
N LYS A 455 2.78 -34.72 12.88
CA LYS A 455 4.04 -33.97 12.93
C LYS A 455 5.25 -34.88 12.62
N PRO A 456 6.11 -34.55 11.63
CA PRO A 456 7.25 -35.38 11.28
C PRO A 456 8.13 -35.64 12.50
N SER A 457 8.47 -36.91 12.74
CA SER A 457 9.26 -37.34 13.88
C SER A 457 10.70 -36.81 13.81
N GLY A 458 10.95 -35.68 14.48
CA GLY A 458 12.19 -35.36 15.20
C GLY A 458 13.55 -35.44 14.51
N LYS A 459 13.66 -35.61 13.19
CA LYS A 459 14.96 -35.63 12.49
C LYS A 459 15.01 -34.52 11.44
N ARG A 460 15.94 -33.58 11.65
CA ARG A 460 16.26 -32.49 10.70
C ARG A 460 16.54 -33.10 9.32
N PRO A 461 15.93 -32.61 8.22
CA PRO A 461 16.38 -32.98 6.90
C PRO A 461 17.53 -32.08 6.44
N PHE A 462 18.68 -32.72 6.16
CA PHE A 462 19.54 -32.69 4.95
C PHE A 462 19.41 -31.54 3.90
N PRO A 463 20.43 -31.35 3.02
CA PRO A 463 21.08 -30.07 2.78
C PRO A 463 20.30 -29.04 1.94
N VAL A 464 20.83 -27.82 2.06
CA VAL A 464 20.39 -26.53 1.53
C VAL A 464 20.16 -26.56 0.02
N GLY A 465 18.89 -26.64 -0.38
CA GLY A 465 18.39 -26.07 -1.63
C GLY A 465 17.40 -24.96 -1.26
N GLY A 466 17.87 -23.71 -1.23
CA GLY A 466 16.97 -22.57 -1.01
C GLY A 466 15.88 -22.51 -2.08
N PRO A 467 14.74 -21.84 -1.83
CA PRO A 467 13.91 -21.37 -2.94
C PRO A 467 14.80 -20.60 -3.93
N PRO A 468 14.48 -20.56 -5.24
CA PRO A 468 15.23 -19.72 -6.16
C PRO A 468 15.26 -18.31 -5.56
N ARG A 469 16.45 -17.81 -5.25
CA ARG A 469 16.63 -16.38 -5.14
C ARG A 469 16.19 -15.86 -6.50
N ILE A 470 15.13 -15.07 -6.54
CA ILE A 470 15.00 -14.12 -7.64
C ILE A 470 16.18 -13.19 -7.40
N ALA A 471 17.30 -13.50 -8.06
CA ALA A 471 18.37 -12.56 -8.19
C ALA A 471 17.74 -11.31 -8.79
N HIS A 472 17.95 -10.17 -8.15
CA HIS A 472 17.81 -8.88 -8.80
C HIS A 472 18.95 -8.75 -9.83
N ASP A 473 18.99 -9.67 -10.80
CA ASP A 473 19.90 -9.57 -11.92
C ASP A 473 19.29 -8.58 -12.88
N ALA A 474 20.00 -7.45 -13.00
CA ALA A 474 19.82 -6.47 -14.02
C ALA A 474 19.87 -7.16 -15.40
N GLN A 475 18.70 -7.41 -15.99
CA GLN A 475 18.63 -7.65 -17.42
C GLN A 475 18.71 -6.30 -18.15
N HIS A 476 19.94 -5.83 -18.31
CA HIS A 476 20.32 -5.10 -19.53
C HIS A 476 20.76 -6.15 -20.55
N SER A 477 19.88 -6.49 -21.49
CA SER A 477 20.26 -6.95 -22.83
C SER A 477 19.02 -7.08 -23.72
N GLU A 478 19.08 -6.29 -24.80
CA GLU A 478 18.23 -6.22 -26.01
C GLU A 478 16.95 -5.38 -25.96
#